data_AF-A0A103XXP2-F1
#
_entry.id   AF-A0A103XXP2-F1
#
_cell.length_a   1.000
_cell.length_b   1.000
_cell.length_c   1.000
_cell.angle_alpha   90.00
_cell.angle_beta   90.00
_cell.angle_gamma   90.00
#
_symmetry.space_group_name_H-M   'P 1'
#
loop_
_entity.id
_entity.type
_entity.pdbx_description
1 polymer ?
#
loop_
_entity_poly.entity_id
_entity_poly.type
_entity_poly.pdbx_seq_one_letter_code
_entity_poly.pdbx_strand_id
1 'polypeptide(L)'
;MAVHDECKLKFMELKAKRTFRYIIFKIEDKQKEVIVEKVGEPTQSHDDFAASLPATECRYAVFDYDFVTAENCQKSRIFFIAW
;
A
#
# COMPACT_ATOMS: atom_id res chain seq x y z
N MET A 1 9.64 17.75 -4.28
CA MET A 1 8.70 16.70 -3.85
C MET A 1 9.38 15.96 -2.72
N ALA A 2 8.91 16.13 -1.49
CA ALA A 2 9.42 15.40 -0.33
C ALA A 2 8.57 14.14 -0.09
N VAL A 3 9.07 13.21 0.70
CA VAL A 3 8.31 12.05 1.17
C VAL A 3 8.28 12.12 2.68
N HIS A 4 7.09 12.21 3.26
CA HIS A 4 6.93 12.27 4.71
C HIS A 4 7.47 10.98 5.34
N ASP A 5 8.21 11.09 6.45
CA ASP A 5 8.90 9.96 7.08
C ASP A 5 7.97 8.81 7.46
N GLU A 6 6.70 9.13 7.77
CA GLU A 6 5.66 8.14 8.03
C GLU A 6 5.49 7.14 6.87
N CYS A 7 5.64 7.58 5.61
CA CYS A 7 5.54 6.68 4.45
C CYS A 7 6.57 5.56 4.52
N LYS A 8 7.81 5.91 4.90
CA LYS A 8 8.91 4.96 5.07
C LYS A 8 8.68 4.05 6.28
N LEU A 9 8.20 4.61 7.39
CA LEU A 9 7.89 3.82 8.59
C LEU A 9 6.80 2.78 8.30
N LYS A 10 5.69 3.17 7.68
CA LYS A 10 4.60 2.25 7.32
C LYS A 10 5.03 1.20 6.31
N PHE A 11 5.83 1.59 5.30
CA PHE A 11 6.38 0.62 4.35
C PHE A 11 7.30 -0.41 5.03
N MET A 12 8.16 0.02 5.97
CA MET A 12 9.02 -0.89 6.71
C MET A 12 8.22 -1.82 7.62
N GLU A 13 7.14 -1.33 8.26
CA GLU A 13 6.21 -2.16 9.03
C GLU A 13 5.55 -3.24 8.16
N LEU A 14 5.00 -2.86 7.00
CA LEU A 14 4.43 -3.81 6.03
C LEU A 14 5.47 -4.84 5.57
N LYS A 15 6.65 -4.39 5.13
CA LYS A 15 7.69 -5.27 4.58
C LYS A 15 8.25 -6.25 5.61
N ALA A 16 8.51 -5.78 6.83
CA ALA A 16 9.17 -6.59 7.86
C ALA A 16 8.20 -7.45 8.66
N LYS A 17 7.03 -6.91 9.01
CA LYS A 17 6.08 -7.55 9.93
C LYS A 17 4.80 -8.04 9.24
N ARG A 18 4.58 -7.70 7.97
CA ARG A 18 3.37 -8.08 7.22
C ARG A 18 2.09 -7.60 7.93
N THR A 19 2.16 -6.43 8.57
CA THR A 19 1.09 -5.88 9.41
C THR A 19 -0.03 -5.19 8.63
N PHE A 20 0.15 -4.94 7.35
CA PHE A 20 -0.79 -4.22 6.50
C PHE A 20 -0.94 -4.93 5.16
N ARG A 21 -2.16 -5.00 4.63
CA ARG A 21 -2.39 -5.55 3.28
C ARG A 21 -1.93 -4.57 2.21
N TYR A 22 -2.17 -3.28 2.42
CA TYR A 22 -1.78 -2.23 1.50
C TYR A 22 -1.54 -0.90 2.22
N ILE A 23 -0.84 0.01 1.53
CA ILE A 23 -0.67 1.40 1.93
C ILE A 23 -0.95 2.26 0.71
N ILE A 24 -1.83 3.25 0.84
CA ILE A 24 -2.12 4.24 -0.19
C ILE A 24 -1.45 5.55 0.20
N PHE A 25 -0.76 6.14 -0.76
CA PHE A 25 -0.08 7.42 -0.65
C PHE A 25 -0.71 8.42 -1.61
N LYS A 26 -0.81 9.67 -1.15
CA LYS A 26 -1.21 10.81 -1.99
C LYS A 26 -0.14 11.88 -1.97
N ILE A 27 -0.10 12.70 -3.01
CA ILE A 27 0.69 13.92 -3.02
C ILE A 27 -0.19 15.03 -2.45
N GLU A 28 0.24 15.65 -1.36
CA GLU A 28 -0.43 16.83 -0.79
C GLU A 28 0.07 18.09 -1.50
N ASP A 29 -0.79 18.69 -2.33
CA ASP A 29 -0.43 19.78 -3.24
C ASP A 29 0.15 21.01 -2.54
N LYS A 30 -0.38 21.35 -1.36
CA LYS A 30 0.04 22.54 -0.61
C LYS A 30 1.49 22.46 -0.13
N GLN A 31 1.89 21.27 0.33
CA GLN A 31 3.21 21.04 0.93
C GLN A 31 4.20 20.40 -0.08
N LYS A 32 3.70 19.97 -1.26
CA LYS A 32 4.46 19.23 -2.26
C LYS A 32 5.18 18.02 -1.66
N GLU A 33 4.44 17.27 -0.86
CA GLU A 33 4.92 16.15 -0.07
C GLU A 33 4.04 14.92 -0.27
N VAL A 34 4.66 13.74 -0.35
CA VAL A 34 3.96 12.45 -0.35
C VAL A 34 3.63 12.08 1.09
N ILE A 35 2.36 11.85 1.37
CA ILE A 35 1.86 11.44 2.69
C ILE A 35 1.06 10.15 2.60
N VAL A 36 0.92 9.46 3.74
CA VAL A 36 0.04 8.29 3.86
C VAL A 36 -1.40 8.77 3.84
N GLU A 37 -2.19 8.26 2.91
CA GLU A 37 -3.64 8.50 2.86
C GLU A 37 -4.40 7.41 3.62
N LYS A 38 -4.03 6.15 3.41
CA LYS A 38 -4.70 5.01 4.03
C LYS A 38 -3.74 3.85 4.27
N VAL A 39 -3.95 3.16 5.39
CA VAL A 39 -3.31 1.87 5.68
C VAL A 39 -4.41 0.81 5.75
N GLY A 40 -4.25 -0.25 4.97
CA GLY A 40 -5.19 -1.36 4.94
C GLY A 40 -4.83 -2.46 5.93
N GLU A 41 -5.81 -2.97 6.66
CA GLU A 41 -5.62 -4.07 7.61
C GLU A 41 -5.27 -5.39 6.91
N PRO A 42 -4.56 -6.33 7.56
CA PRO A 42 -4.18 -7.62 6.96
C PRO A 42 -5.35 -8.45 6.42
N THR A 43 -6.53 -8.28 7.01
CA THR A 43 -7.78 -8.98 6.69
C THR A 43 -8.52 -8.38 5.51
N GLN A 44 -8.15 -7.18 5.07
CA GLN A 44 -8.79 -6.54 3.93
C GLN A 44 -8.42 -7.24 2.62
N SER A 45 -9.38 -7.27 1.71
CA SER A 45 -9.29 -7.91 0.41
C SER A 45 -8.73 -6.97 -0.67
N HIS A 46 -8.50 -7.52 -1.87
CA HIS A 46 -8.20 -6.72 -3.06
C HIS A 46 -9.33 -5.74 -3.39
N ASP A 47 -10.59 -6.13 -3.19
CA ASP A 47 -11.73 -5.27 -3.52
C ASP A 47 -11.84 -4.09 -2.56
N ASP A 48 -11.50 -4.29 -1.27
CA ASP A 48 -11.38 -3.20 -0.29
C ASP A 48 -10.29 -2.19 -0.67
N PHE A 49 -9.17 -2.69 -1.21
CA PHE A 49 -8.10 -1.85 -1.75
C PHE A 49 -8.57 -1.05 -2.96
N ALA A 50 -9.15 -1.72 -3.95
CA ALA A 50 -9.64 -1.08 -5.17
C ALA A 50 -10.72 -0.03 -4.88
N ALA A 51 -11.64 -0.29 -3.95
CA ALA A 51 -12.65 0.66 -3.50
C ALA A 51 -12.07 1.88 -2.77
N SER A 52 -10.82 1.80 -2.31
CA SER A 52 -10.11 2.91 -1.65
C SER A 52 -9.37 3.81 -2.64
N LEU A 53 -9.26 3.42 -3.92
CA LEU A 53 -8.60 4.19 -4.95
C LEU A 53 -9.62 5.10 -5.67
N PRO A 54 -9.39 6.42 -5.73
CA PRO A 54 -10.32 7.35 -6.37
C PRO A 54 -10.28 7.23 -7.90
N ALA A 55 -11.43 7.32 -8.57
CA ALA A 55 -11.51 7.17 -10.03
C ALA A 55 -10.96 8.38 -10.83
N THR A 56 -10.85 9.54 -10.20
CA THR A 56 -10.53 10.82 -10.87
C THR A 56 -9.20 11.43 -10.45
N GLU A 57 -8.49 10.79 -9.52
CA GLU A 57 -7.23 11.31 -8.98
C GLU A 57 -6.18 10.20 -8.92
N CYS A 58 -4.92 10.57 -9.13
CA CYS A 58 -3.83 9.62 -9.04
C CYS A 58 -3.46 9.29 -7.59
N ARG A 59 -2.96 8.07 -7.37
CA ARG A 59 -2.39 7.62 -6.10
C ARG A 59 -1.17 6.76 -6.33
N TYR A 60 -0.28 6.70 -5.35
CA TYR A 60 0.69 5.61 -5.26
C TYR A 60 0.22 4.62 -4.23
N ALA A 61 0.50 3.33 -4.44
CA ALA A 61 0.20 2.33 -3.44
C ALA A 61 1.29 1.27 -3.36
N VAL A 62 1.38 0.66 -2.18
CA VAL A 62 2.10 -0.59 -1.96
C VAL A 62 1.07 -1.64 -1.56
N PHE A 63 1.06 -2.79 -2.24
CA PHE A 63 0.16 -3.90 -1.97
C PHE A 63 0.96 -5.18 -1.71
N ASP A 64 0.69 -5.86 -0.59
CA ASP A 64 1.29 -7.15 -0.27
C ASP A 64 0.39 -8.29 -0.73
N TYR A 65 0.62 -8.74 -1.96
CA TYR A 65 -0.15 -9.80 -2.60
C TYR A 65 0.32 -11.15 -2.12
N ASP A 66 -0.52 -11.83 -1.33
CA ASP A 66 -0.29 -13.20 -0.89
C ASP A 66 -0.95 -14.22 -1.82
N PHE A 67 -0.28 -15.35 -1.99
CA PHE A 67 -0.75 -16.45 -2.82
C PHE A 67 -0.19 -17.78 -2.33
N VAL A 68 -0.92 -18.85 -2.63
CA VAL A 68 -0.50 -20.21 -2.35
C VAL A 68 0.06 -20.82 -3.63
N THR A 69 1.27 -21.38 -3.58
CA THR A 69 1.85 -22.06 -4.74
C THR A 69 1.24 -23.45 -4.94
N ALA A 70 1.51 -24.08 -6.09
CA ALA A 70 1.04 -25.44 -6.38
C ALA A 70 1.53 -26.47 -5.33
N GLU A 71 2.67 -26.20 -4.68
CA GLU A 71 3.23 -27.00 -3.59
C GLU A 71 2.63 -26.67 -2.21
N ASN A 72 1.50 -25.96 -2.17
CA ASN A 72 0.82 -25.54 -0.93
C ASN A 72 1.70 -24.68 0.01
N CYS A 73 2.59 -23.88 -0.56
CA CYS A 73 3.44 -22.95 0.19
C CYS A 73 2.88 -21.53 0.11
N GLN A 74 2.67 -20.88 1.27
CA GLN A 74 2.30 -19.47 1.32
C GLN A 74 3.49 -18.60 0.88
N LYS A 75 3.26 -17.75 -0.11
CA LYS A 75 4.22 -16.72 -0.55
C LYS A 75 3.52 -15.38 -0.62
N SER A 76 4.30 -14.30 -0.61
CA SER A 76 3.79 -12.98 -0.94
C SER A 76 4.77 -12.19 -1.79
N ARG A 77 4.23 -11.23 -2.55
CA ARG A 77 4.98 -10.27 -3.36
C ARG A 77 4.47 -8.88 -3.08
N ILE A 78 5.41 -7.97 -2.84
CA ILE A 78 5.11 -6.56 -2.66
C ILE A 78 5.07 -5.92 -4.05
N PHE A 79 3.92 -5.34 -4.40
CA PHE A 79 3.75 -4.55 -5.61
C PHE A 79 3.74 -3.08 -5.27
N PHE A 80 4.44 -2.29 -6.09
CA PHE A 80 4.31 -0.84 -6.13
C PHE A 80 3.41 -0.47 -7.31
N ILE A 81 2.38 0.32 -7.05
CA ILE A 81 1.33 0.66 -8.01
C ILE A 81 1.30 2.18 -8.16
N ALA A 82 1.34 2.64 -9.42
CA ALA A 82 1.00 4.00 -9.79
C ALA A 82 -0.40 3.96 -10.40
N TRP A 83 -1.38 4.47 -9.66
CA TRP A 83 -2.80 4.50 -10.00
C TRP A 83 -3.16 5.85 -10.62
#